data_AF-A0A6A6ZHX5-F1
#
_entry.id   AF-A0A6A6ZHX5-F1
#
_cell.length_a   1.000
_cell.length_b   1.000
_cell.length_c   1.000
_cell.angle_alpha   90.00
_cell.angle_beta   90.00
_cell.angle_gamma   90.00
#
_symmetry.space_group_name_H-M   'P 1'
#
loop_
_entity.id
_entity.type
_entity.pdbx_description
1 polymer ?
#
loop_
_entity_poly.entity_id
_entity_poly.type
_entity_poly.pdbx_seq_one_letter_code
_entity_poly.pdbx_strand_id
1 'polypeptide(L)'
;MEGCTNTDNHRNPEIIIFPKNVGSDFGSYRIMAIISTLVHEAVHIFLDYYSCRHCKMHRRNNDFRGHGRAWQLVAVQLEDTFPRLLGIPLNLGRREALWSHWNHARRLPSPHDLASFKLQNRYITSNHDIDVFGAAYSMLSCYVLYMLFSWMEE
;
A
#
# COMPACT_ATOMS: atom_id res chain seq x y z
N MET A 1 -14.29 16.43 -26.00
CA MET A 1 -13.81 16.06 -24.65
C MET A 1 -13.29 17.33 -24.02
N GLU A 2 -14.15 18.04 -23.28
CA GLU A 2 -13.72 19.18 -22.47
C GLU A 2 -12.88 18.61 -21.31
N GLY A 3 -11.60 18.97 -21.28
CA GLY A 3 -10.67 18.49 -20.28
C GLY A 3 -11.07 19.02 -18.90
N CYS A 4 -11.12 18.13 -17.91
CA CYS A 4 -11.20 18.52 -16.50
C CYS A 4 -9.89 19.24 -16.13
N THR A 5 -9.81 20.55 -16.37
CA THR A 5 -8.69 21.36 -15.89
C THR A 5 -8.87 21.54 -14.38
N ASN A 6 -7.96 20.95 -13.62
CA ASN A 6 -7.87 21.13 -12.17
C ASN A 6 -7.42 22.58 -11.93
N THR A 7 -8.35 23.52 -11.78
CA THR A 7 -8.06 24.95 -11.53
C THR A 7 -7.95 25.27 -10.04
N ASP A 8 -7.95 24.26 -9.17
CA ASP A 8 -7.80 24.47 -7.74
C ASP A 8 -6.35 24.80 -7.42
N ASN A 9 -6.13 25.93 -6.73
CA ASN A 9 -4.86 26.40 -6.19
C ASN A 9 -4.08 25.25 -5.53
N HIS A 10 -3.19 24.62 -6.30
CA HIS A 10 -2.30 23.59 -5.82
C HIS A 10 -1.33 24.24 -4.82
N ARG A 11 -1.64 24.17 -3.53
CA ARG A 11 -0.65 24.39 -2.49
C ARG A 11 0.47 23.39 -2.73
N ASN A 12 1.72 23.85 -2.63
CA ASN A 12 2.88 22.96 -2.71
C ASN A 12 2.69 21.83 -1.69
N PRO A 13 2.61 20.56 -2.12
CA PRO A 13 2.46 19.45 -1.20
C PRO A 13 3.70 19.35 -0.32
N GLU A 14 3.49 19.31 0.99
CA GLU A 14 4.57 19.18 1.98
C GLU A 14 4.52 17.77 2.57
N ILE A 15 5.64 17.04 2.50
CA ILE A 15 5.80 15.74 3.15
C ILE A 15 6.50 15.98 4.48
N ILE A 16 5.78 15.73 5.58
CA ILE A 16 6.33 15.82 6.94
C ILE A 16 6.54 14.40 7.47
N ILE A 17 7.79 14.03 7.73
CA ILE A 17 8.14 12.71 8.28
C ILE A 17 8.33 12.82 9.78
N PHE A 18 7.60 12.02 10.54
CA PHE A 18 7.80 11.86 11.98
C PHE A 18 8.47 10.51 12.26
N PRO A 19 9.80 10.46 12.49
CA PRO A 19 10.44 9.22 12.90
C PRO A 19 9.98 8.85 14.32
N LYS A 20 8.91 8.06 14.43
CA LYS A 20 8.44 7.55 15.74
C LYS A 20 9.31 6.38 16.21
N ASN A 21 9.76 6.45 17.46
CA ASN A 21 10.28 5.36 18.31
C ASN A 21 10.94 4.20 17.56
N VAL A 22 12.08 4.50 16.92
CA VAL A 22 12.96 3.46 16.37
C VAL A 22 14.11 3.29 17.35
N GLY A 23 14.07 2.17 18.09
CA GLY A 23 15.12 1.71 19.00
C GLY A 23 16.51 1.74 18.33
N SER A 24 17.55 1.69 19.15
CA SER A 24 18.94 2.02 18.83
C SER A 24 19.66 1.11 17.83
N ASP A 25 18.97 0.19 17.13
CA ASP A 25 19.63 -0.78 16.27
C ASP A 25 19.75 -0.36 14.80
N PHE A 26 20.98 -0.57 14.31
CA PHE A 26 21.58 -0.47 12.97
C PHE A 26 20.84 0.35 11.89
N GLY A 27 21.48 1.45 11.48
CA GLY A 27 20.97 2.51 10.60
C GLY A 27 20.46 2.09 9.20
N SER A 28 20.71 0.87 8.74
CA SER A 28 20.16 0.37 7.47
C SER A 28 18.63 0.23 7.53
N TYR A 29 18.07 -0.34 8.60
CA TYR A 29 16.62 -0.49 8.75
C TYR A 29 15.90 0.87 8.87
N ARG A 30 16.56 1.86 9.46
CA ARG A 30 16.01 3.22 9.60
C ARG A 30 15.93 3.96 8.27
N ILE A 31 17.00 3.95 7.48
CA ILE A 31 16.99 4.56 6.14
C ILE A 31 15.93 3.88 5.28
N MET A 32 15.80 2.56 5.38
CA MET A 32 14.77 1.82 4.64
C MET A 32 13.35 2.18 5.03
N ALA A 33 13.06 2.34 6.32
CA ALA A 33 11.77 2.81 6.79
C ALA A 33 11.48 4.25 6.33
N ILE A 34 12.49 5.13 6.35
CA ILE A 34 12.37 6.51 5.87
C ILE A 34 12.07 6.54 4.37
N ILE A 35 12.83 5.81 3.55
CA ILE A 35 12.61 5.73 2.09
C ILE A 35 11.22 5.17 1.82
N SER A 36 10.83 4.10 2.50
CA SER A 36 9.50 3.49 2.34
C SER A 36 8.38 4.47 2.69
N THR A 37 8.53 5.23 3.77
CA THR A 37 7.57 6.27 4.18
C THR A 37 7.53 7.41 3.18
N LEU A 38 8.69 7.89 2.71
CA LEU A 38 8.78 8.93 1.69
C LEU A 38 8.04 8.53 0.42
N VAL A 39 8.28 7.31 -0.08
CA VAL A 39 7.61 6.82 -1.28
C VAL A 39 6.11 6.62 -1.04
N HIS A 40 5.71 6.16 0.15
CA HIS A 40 4.30 6.04 0.54
C HIS A 40 3.57 7.39 0.44
N GLU A 41 4.13 8.45 1.02
CA GLU A 41 3.54 9.79 0.97
C GLU A 41 3.62 10.40 -0.43
N ALA A 42 4.69 10.13 -1.19
CA ALA A 42 4.79 10.57 -2.58
C ALA A 42 3.68 9.96 -3.47
N VAL A 43 3.27 8.72 -3.22
CA VAL A 43 2.14 8.10 -3.93
C VAL A 43 0.82 8.82 -3.61
N HIS A 44 0.59 9.19 -2.36
CA HIS A 44 -0.60 9.98 -1.99
C HIS A 44 -0.65 11.29 -2.76
N ILE A 45 0.46 12.04 -2.77
CA ILE A 45 0.56 13.31 -3.49
C ILE A 45 0.35 13.10 -4.99
N PHE A 46 0.98 12.08 -5.58
CA PHE A 46 0.84 11.78 -7.00
C PHE A 46 -0.63 11.51 -7.36
N LEU A 47 -1.32 10.66 -6.60
CA LEU A 47 -2.72 10.36 -6.86
C LEU A 47 -3.62 11.57 -6.63
N ASP A 48 -3.35 12.40 -5.64
CA ASP A 48 -4.14 13.62 -5.40
C ASP A 48 -3.97 14.64 -6.54
N TYR A 49 -2.76 14.79 -7.07
CA TYR A 49 -2.45 15.77 -8.11
C TYR A 49 -2.95 15.35 -9.50
N TYR A 50 -2.75 14.08 -9.85
CA TYR A 50 -3.00 13.59 -11.21
C TYR A 50 -4.36 12.92 -11.40
N SER A 51 -5.13 12.68 -10.35
CA SER A 51 -6.48 12.13 -10.49
C SER A 51 -7.52 13.25 -10.62
N CYS A 52 -8.49 13.08 -11.53
CA CYS A 52 -9.59 14.02 -11.66
C CYS A 52 -10.55 13.89 -10.47
N ARG A 53 -10.61 14.92 -9.61
CA ARG A 53 -11.48 14.96 -8.42
C ARG A 53 -12.98 14.95 -8.73
N HIS A 54 -13.36 15.43 -9.91
CA HIS A 54 -14.75 15.53 -10.36
C HIS A 54 -15.29 14.23 -10.96
N CYS A 55 -14.43 13.28 -11.33
CA CYS A 55 -14.89 12.01 -11.87
C CYS A 55 -15.60 11.18 -10.80
N LYS A 56 -16.74 10.57 -11.16
CA LYS A 56 -17.47 9.60 -10.32
C LYS A 56 -16.57 8.46 -9.80
N MET A 57 -15.53 8.14 -10.56
CA MET A 57 -14.55 7.10 -10.22
C MET A 57 -13.50 7.54 -9.21
N HIS A 58 -13.29 8.85 -8.98
CA HIS A 58 -12.28 9.37 -8.07
C HIS A 58 -12.44 8.79 -6.67
N ARG A 59 -13.61 8.96 -6.05
CA ARG A 59 -13.88 8.40 -4.72
C ARG A 59 -13.78 6.88 -4.69
N ARG A 60 -14.23 6.19 -5.74
CA ARG A 60 -14.16 4.72 -5.81
C ARG A 60 -12.73 4.20 -5.86
N ASN A 61 -11.83 4.94 -6.49
CA ASN A 61 -10.45 4.53 -6.70
C ASN A 61 -9.51 5.04 -5.61
N ASN A 62 -9.73 6.25 -5.09
CA ASN A 62 -8.81 6.88 -4.14
C ASN A 62 -9.25 6.72 -2.67
N ASP A 63 -10.52 6.46 -2.37
CA ASP A 63 -10.94 6.41 -0.96
C ASP A 63 -10.86 5.00 -0.39
N PHE A 64 -9.83 4.82 0.43
CA PHE A 64 -9.99 4.33 1.80
C PHE A 64 -9.01 5.12 2.68
N ARG A 65 -9.37 6.38 2.96
CA ARG A 65 -8.47 7.40 3.54
C ARG A 65 -7.14 7.59 2.78
N GLY A 66 -7.16 7.42 1.46
CA GLY A 66 -5.98 7.53 0.60
C GLY A 66 -5.41 6.18 0.16
N HIS A 67 -5.80 5.07 0.79
CA HIS A 67 -5.29 3.73 0.47
C HIS A 67 -6.25 2.87 -0.36
N GLY A 68 -7.06 3.53 -1.19
CA GLY A 68 -8.03 2.88 -2.06
C GLY A 68 -7.41 2.06 -3.20
N ARG A 69 -8.24 1.60 -4.13
CA ARG A 69 -7.83 0.75 -5.27
C ARG A 69 -6.66 1.31 -6.08
N ALA A 70 -6.66 2.61 -6.40
CA ALA A 70 -5.58 3.23 -7.17
C ALA A 70 -4.26 3.18 -6.41
N TRP A 71 -4.28 3.48 -5.11
CA TRP A 71 -3.10 3.42 -4.26
C TRP A 71 -2.55 2.00 -4.17
N GLN A 72 -3.39 0.98 -3.98
CA GLN A 72 -2.98 -0.42 -3.94
C GLN A 72 -2.31 -0.87 -5.25
N LEU A 73 -2.84 -0.46 -6.40
CA LEU A 73 -2.30 -0.81 -7.71
C LEU A 73 -0.96 -0.11 -8.01
N VAL A 74 -0.83 1.17 -7.63
CA VAL A 74 0.45 1.88 -7.77
C VAL A 74 1.49 1.29 -6.83
N ALA A 75 1.10 1.06 -5.58
CA ALA A 75 2.01 0.55 -4.56
C ALA A 75 2.53 -0.85 -4.89
N VAL A 76 1.69 -1.78 -5.39
CA VAL A 76 2.16 -3.12 -5.79
C VAL A 76 3.15 -3.04 -6.95
N GLN A 77 2.95 -2.12 -7.89
CA GLN A 77 3.85 -1.94 -9.02
C GLN A 77 5.18 -1.34 -8.57
N LEU A 78 5.16 -0.35 -7.65
CA LEU A 78 6.38 0.23 -7.09
C LEU A 78 7.16 -0.77 -6.26
N GLU A 79 6.51 -1.54 -5.40
CA GLU A 79 7.18 -2.60 -4.64
C GLU A 79 7.81 -3.65 -5.55
N ASP A 80 7.27 -3.89 -6.74
CA ASP A 80 7.82 -4.85 -7.71
C ASP A 80 9.00 -4.26 -8.53
N THR A 81 8.95 -2.98 -8.88
CA THR A 81 9.95 -2.34 -9.76
C THR A 81 11.10 -1.68 -9.01
N PHE A 82 10.83 -1.08 -7.85
CA PHE A 82 11.81 -0.30 -7.09
C PHE A 82 13.06 -1.11 -6.76
N PRO A 83 12.97 -2.38 -6.32
CA PRO A 83 14.17 -3.17 -6.02
C PRO A 83 14.94 -3.59 -7.27
N ARG A 84 14.26 -3.74 -8.41
CA ARG A 84 14.92 -4.06 -9.69
C ARG A 84 15.70 -2.87 -10.23
N LEU A 85 15.19 -1.65 -10.01
CA LEU A 85 15.81 -0.42 -10.49
C LEU A 85 16.91 0.09 -9.56
N LEU A 86 16.70 0.02 -8.24
CA LEU A 86 17.58 0.65 -7.26
C LEU A 86 18.36 -0.35 -6.40
N GLY A 87 18.08 -1.67 -6.51
CA GLY A 87 18.75 -2.71 -5.72
C GLY A 87 18.35 -2.72 -4.24
N ILE A 88 17.29 -2.00 -3.88
CA ILE A 88 16.87 -1.76 -2.50
C ILE A 88 15.42 -2.23 -2.34
N PRO A 89 15.07 -3.04 -1.31
CA PRO A 89 13.69 -3.48 -1.09
C PRO A 89 12.78 -2.29 -0.76
N LEU A 90 11.51 -2.35 -1.16
CA LEU A 90 10.53 -1.32 -0.82
C LEU A 90 9.31 -2.01 -0.20
N ASN A 91 8.86 -1.49 0.95
CA ASN A 91 7.64 -1.95 1.60
C ASN A 91 6.75 -0.74 1.90
N LEU A 92 5.66 -0.60 1.15
CA LEU A 92 4.72 0.50 1.31
C LEU A 92 3.62 0.20 2.33
N GLY A 93 3.67 -0.96 2.99
CA GLY A 93 2.72 -1.37 4.04
C GLY A 93 1.33 -1.63 3.49
N ARG A 94 1.22 -2.20 2.28
CA ARG A 94 -0.05 -2.26 1.53
C ARG A 94 -1.14 -3.05 2.23
N ARG A 95 -0.77 -4.16 2.86
CA ARG A 95 -1.69 -5.02 3.60
C ARG A 95 -2.15 -4.35 4.89
N GLU A 96 -1.21 -3.76 5.62
CA GLU A 96 -1.46 -3.02 6.85
C GLU A 96 -2.37 -1.82 6.58
N ALA A 97 -2.12 -1.08 5.49
CA ALA A 97 -2.95 0.03 5.05
C ALA A 97 -4.38 -0.40 4.65
N LEU A 98 -4.51 -1.56 3.99
CA LEU A 98 -5.82 -2.11 3.64
C LEU A 98 -6.62 -2.48 4.90
N TRP A 99 -5.97 -3.10 5.88
CA TRP A 99 -6.61 -3.50 7.14
C TRP A 99 -6.90 -2.34 8.07
N SER A 100 -5.97 -1.40 8.25
CA SER A 100 -6.14 -0.24 9.13
C SER A 100 -7.32 0.63 8.72
N HIS A 101 -7.61 0.65 7.42
CA HIS A 101 -8.71 1.42 6.88
C HIS A 101 -9.96 0.60 6.58
N TRP A 102 -9.97 -0.72 6.74
CA TRP A 102 -11.08 -1.63 6.36
C TRP A 102 -12.47 -1.19 6.82
N ASN A 103 -12.61 -0.59 8.01
CA ASN A 103 -13.89 -0.11 8.52
C ASN A 103 -14.39 1.19 7.86
N HIS A 104 -13.56 1.85 7.06
CA HIS A 104 -13.92 3.06 6.31
C HIS A 104 -14.43 2.72 4.90
N ALA A 105 -14.69 1.44 4.63
CA ALA A 105 -15.15 0.96 3.35
C ALA A 105 -16.54 1.47 3.04
N ARG A 106 -16.67 2.25 1.97
CA ARG A 106 -17.97 2.34 1.31
C ARG A 106 -18.26 1.10 0.47
N ARG A 107 -17.20 0.47 -0.06
CA ARG A 107 -17.29 -0.74 -0.88
C ARG A 107 -16.03 -1.56 -0.68
N LEU A 108 -16.20 -2.85 -0.40
CA LEU A 108 -15.07 -3.77 -0.28
C LEU A 108 -14.43 -4.02 -1.67
N PRO A 109 -13.11 -4.26 -1.73
CA PRO A 109 -12.46 -4.69 -2.96
C PRO A 109 -13.14 -5.96 -3.50
N SER A 110 -13.32 -6.03 -4.81
CA SER A 110 -13.80 -7.28 -5.43
C SER A 110 -12.73 -8.37 -5.34
N PRO A 111 -13.08 -9.66 -5.49
CA PRO A 111 -12.09 -10.73 -5.57
C PRO A 111 -11.02 -10.49 -6.64
N HIS A 112 -11.42 -9.90 -7.78
CA HIS A 112 -10.48 -9.50 -8.84
C HIS A 112 -9.52 -8.39 -8.38
N ASP A 113 -9.99 -7.41 -7.61
CA ASP A 113 -9.13 -6.38 -7.04
C ASP A 113 -8.14 -6.98 -6.04
N LEU A 114 -8.59 -7.88 -5.15
CA LEU A 114 -7.72 -8.56 -4.18
C LEU A 114 -6.63 -9.39 -4.88
N ALA A 115 -6.99 -10.11 -5.95
CA ALA A 115 -6.03 -10.83 -6.77
C ALA A 115 -5.00 -9.88 -7.43
N SER A 116 -5.46 -8.72 -7.91
CA SER A 116 -4.60 -7.70 -8.51
C SER A 116 -3.68 -7.03 -7.49
N PHE A 117 -4.11 -6.91 -6.24
CA PHE A 117 -3.32 -6.31 -5.18
C PHE A 117 -2.13 -7.20 -4.80
N LYS A 118 -2.16 -8.53 -5.00
CA LYS A 118 -1.03 -9.40 -4.65
C LYS A 118 -0.49 -9.13 -3.24
N LEU A 119 -1.37 -9.19 -2.24
CA LEU A 119 -1.06 -8.87 -0.83
C LEU A 119 -0.13 -9.87 -0.13
N GLN A 120 0.33 -10.89 -0.86
CA GLN A 120 1.34 -11.83 -0.40
C GLN A 120 2.70 -11.13 -0.21
N ASN A 121 3.26 -11.23 1.00
CA ASN A 121 4.59 -10.69 1.30
C ASN A 121 5.65 -11.42 0.48
N ARG A 122 6.17 -10.78 -0.57
CA ARG A 122 7.25 -11.33 -1.40
C ARG A 122 8.65 -11.18 -0.80
N TYR A 123 8.80 -10.40 0.27
CA TYR A 123 10.11 -9.97 0.76
C TYR A 123 10.69 -10.75 1.95
N ILE A 124 10.12 -11.89 2.36
CA ILE A 124 10.69 -12.74 3.43
C ILE A 124 11.29 -14.05 2.87
N THR A 125 11.73 -14.07 1.62
CA THR A 125 12.57 -15.17 1.11
C THR A 125 13.79 -14.61 0.39
N SER A 126 14.52 -13.71 1.03
CA SER A 126 15.95 -13.61 0.70
C SER A 126 16.60 -14.85 1.28
N ASN A 127 17.08 -15.72 0.39
CA ASN A 127 17.91 -16.89 0.68
C ASN A 127 19.29 -16.51 1.28
N HIS A 128 19.30 -15.67 2.30
CA HIS A 128 20.39 -15.58 3.26
C HIS A 128 19.83 -16.18 4.55
N ASP A 129 20.04 -17.49 4.69
CA ASP A 129 20.01 -18.29 5.90
C ASP A 129 19.25 -17.68 7.10
N ILE A 130 18.00 -18.12 7.33
CA ILE A 130 17.46 -18.58 8.63
C ILE A 130 16.03 -19.08 8.40
N ASP A 131 15.92 -20.40 8.48
CA ASP A 131 14.75 -21.22 8.19
C ASP A 131 13.96 -21.54 9.46
N VAL A 132 13.48 -20.52 10.20
CA VAL A 132 12.86 -20.76 11.54
C VAL A 132 11.44 -20.20 11.71
N PHE A 133 10.95 -19.28 10.88
CA PHE A 133 9.60 -18.70 11.10
C PHE A 133 8.63 -18.75 9.90
N GLY A 134 9.02 -19.35 8.77
CA GLY A 134 8.21 -19.37 7.54
C GLY A 134 6.95 -20.26 7.58
N ALA A 135 6.91 -21.29 8.42
CA ALA A 135 5.81 -22.27 8.40
C ALA A 135 4.55 -21.85 9.17
N ALA A 136 4.68 -21.00 10.20
CA ALA A 136 3.53 -20.63 11.05
C ALA A 136 2.63 -19.55 10.43
N TYR A 137 3.18 -18.64 9.62
CA TYR A 137 2.41 -17.53 9.04
C TYR A 137 1.65 -17.90 7.76
N SER A 138 2.09 -18.93 7.04
CA SER A 138 1.38 -19.45 5.85
C SER A 138 0.01 -20.05 6.22
N MET A 139 -0.10 -20.76 7.35
CA MET A 139 -1.38 -21.35 7.77
C MET A 139 -2.37 -20.31 8.31
N LEU A 140 -1.91 -19.29 9.03
CA LEU A 140 -2.77 -18.21 9.53
C LEU A 140 -3.35 -17.35 8.39
N SER A 141 -2.60 -17.15 7.31
CA SER A 141 -3.11 -16.43 6.12
C SER A 141 -4.25 -17.18 5.43
N CYS A 142 -4.22 -18.53 5.41
CA CYS A 142 -5.31 -19.32 4.83
C CYS A 142 -6.56 -19.34 5.72
N TYR A 143 -6.39 -19.45 7.05
CA TYR A 143 -7.53 -19.44 7.97
C TYR A 143 -8.28 -18.10 8.00
N VAL A 144 -7.56 -16.97 7.91
CA VAL A 144 -8.19 -15.65 7.87
C VAL A 144 -8.90 -15.40 6.53
N LEU A 145 -8.34 -15.88 5.41
CA LEU A 145 -9.04 -15.86 4.12
C LEU A 145 -10.30 -16.74 4.15
N TYR A 146 -10.25 -17.91 4.77
CA TYR A 146 -11.41 -18.80 4.91
C TYR A 146 -12.52 -18.18 5.78
N MET A 147 -12.16 -17.48 6.86
CA MET A 147 -13.10 -16.74 7.71
C MET A 147 -13.72 -15.53 7.00
N LEU A 148 -12.95 -14.82 6.17
CA LEU A 148 -13.45 -13.71 5.35
C LEU A 148 -14.37 -14.19 4.22
N PHE A 149 -14.10 -15.34 3.61
CA PHE A 149 -14.99 -15.93 2.61
C PHE A 149 -16.28 -16.47 3.25
N SER A 150 -16.21 -17.10 4.44
CA SER A 150 -17.41 -17.59 5.14
C SER A 150 -18.34 -16.46 5.62
N TRP A 151 -17.79 -15.29 5.95
CA TRP A 151 -18.59 -14.12 6.35
C TRP A 151 -19.20 -13.34 5.17
N MET A 152 -18.74 -13.54 3.93
CA MET A 152 -19.31 -12.88 2.74
C MET A 152 -20.44 -13.69 2.07
N GLU A 153 -20.70 -14.92 2.52
CA GLU A 153 -21.78 -15.79 1.99
C GLU A 153 -23.07 -15.77 2.83
N GLU A 154 -23.13 -14.99 3.92
CA GLU A 154 -24.35 -14.67 4.69
C GLU A 154 -24.91 -13.28 4.35
#